data_AF-A0A7Y6BRR2-F1
#
_entry.id   AF-A0A7Y6BRR2-F1
#
_cell.length_a   1.000
_cell.length_b   1.000
_cell.length_c   1.000
_cell.angle_alpha   90.00
_cell.angle_beta   90.00
_cell.angle_gamma   90.00
#
_symmetry.space_group_name_H-M   'P 1'
#
loop_
_entity.id
_entity.type
_entity.pdbx_description
1 polymer ?
#
loop_
_entity_poly.entity_id
_entity_poly.type
_entity_poly.pdbx_seq_one_letter_code
_entity_poly.pdbx_strand_id
1 'polypeptide(L)'
;MKKLPLPARTYSEMLNKCSEGMMQINVRNNFITHFPTFLQKEQQYRILSSTGQLFTYDRTHPLEPTTLVVGNLTKVKLEKLYENNLRDKNKPARTYYDDMLVSSGEKCPFCGDIGQTKNIDHFLPIAHYPEFSVMPINLVPSCRDCNMGEKGQVFAVDEVHQAIHPYIDKDIFFREQWVYA
;
A
#
# COMPACT_ATOMS: atom_id res chain seq x y z
N MET A 1 17.81 -0.85 -5.51
CA MET A 1 16.35 -0.67 -5.66
C MET A 1 16.04 -0.31 -7.12
N LYS A 2 14.83 -0.58 -7.61
CA LYS A 2 14.39 -0.30 -8.99
C LYS A 2 13.15 0.61 -9.00
N LYS A 3 13.11 1.53 -9.98
CA LYS A 3 11.95 2.38 -10.26
C LYS A 3 10.83 1.57 -10.90
N LEU A 4 9.60 1.79 -10.46
CA LEU A 4 8.40 1.23 -11.07
C LEU A 4 7.54 2.33 -11.70
N PRO A 5 6.81 2.05 -12.80
CA PRO A 5 5.76 2.94 -13.28
C PRO A 5 4.64 3.02 -12.25
N LEU A 6 3.84 4.10 -12.29
CA LEU A 6 2.68 4.20 -11.42
C LEU A 6 1.71 3.03 -11.64
N PRO A 7 1.04 2.54 -10.59
CA PRO A 7 0.03 1.49 -10.73
C PRO A 7 -1.03 1.86 -11.76
N ALA A 8 -1.43 0.88 -12.59
CA ALA A 8 -2.41 1.09 -13.66
C ALA A 8 -3.83 1.39 -13.15
N ARG A 9 -4.11 1.07 -11.89
CA ARG A 9 -5.42 1.26 -11.24
C ARG A 9 -5.36 2.41 -10.27
N THR A 10 -6.42 3.20 -10.26
CA THR A 10 -6.68 4.23 -9.26
C THR A 10 -7.15 3.61 -7.95
N TYR A 11 -7.08 4.39 -6.87
CA TYR A 11 -7.61 3.92 -5.59
C TYR A 11 -9.14 3.76 -5.62
N SER A 12 -9.85 4.62 -6.35
CA SER A 12 -11.30 4.49 -6.53
C SER A 12 -11.68 3.17 -7.20
N GLU A 13 -10.96 2.76 -8.25
CA GLU A 13 -11.19 1.45 -8.89
C GLU A 13 -10.95 0.28 -7.93
N MET A 14 -9.89 0.35 -7.11
CA MET A 14 -9.60 -0.67 -6.09
C MET A 14 -10.70 -0.77 -5.03
N LEU A 15 -11.14 0.36 -4.50
CA LEU A 15 -12.21 0.44 -3.49
C LEU A 15 -13.52 -0.11 -4.04
N ASN A 16 -13.91 0.31 -5.25
CA ASN A 16 -15.07 -0.21 -5.96
C ASN A 16 -14.98 -1.74 -6.10
N LYS A 17 -13.85 -2.26 -6.61
CA LYS A 17 -13.67 -3.69 -6.82
C LYS A 17 -13.71 -4.50 -5.52
N CYS A 18 -13.14 -3.97 -4.45
CA CYS A 18 -13.22 -4.59 -3.12
C CYS A 18 -14.68 -4.63 -2.60
N SER A 19 -15.46 -3.57 -2.86
CA SER A 19 -16.86 -3.48 -2.43
C SER A 19 -17.76 -4.52 -3.10
N GLU A 20 -17.48 -4.88 -4.37
CA GLU A 20 -18.20 -5.94 -5.10
C GLU A 20 -18.14 -7.29 -4.35
N GLY A 21 -17.03 -7.57 -3.67
CA GLY A 21 -16.81 -8.78 -2.88
C GLY A 21 -17.49 -8.80 -1.51
N MET A 22 -18.11 -7.70 -1.08
CA MET A 22 -18.82 -7.60 0.20
C MET A 22 -20.25 -8.11 0.06
N MET A 23 -20.55 -9.30 0.58
CA MET A 23 -21.85 -9.96 0.40
C MET A 23 -23.00 -9.28 1.16
N GLN A 24 -22.70 -8.73 2.34
CA GLN A 24 -23.72 -8.06 3.16
C GLN A 24 -23.95 -6.64 2.66
N ILE A 25 -25.16 -6.36 2.18
CA ILE A 25 -25.50 -5.07 1.56
C ILE A 25 -25.26 -3.88 2.49
N ASN A 26 -25.59 -4.01 3.78
CA ASN A 26 -25.39 -2.94 4.75
C ASN A 26 -23.90 -2.67 5.00
N VAL A 27 -23.06 -3.72 5.02
CA VAL A 27 -21.60 -3.57 5.15
C VAL A 27 -21.03 -2.89 3.91
N ARG A 28 -21.46 -3.32 2.71
CA ARG A 28 -21.05 -2.72 1.44
C ARG A 28 -21.42 -1.25 1.36
N ASN A 29 -22.68 -0.91 1.64
CA ASN A 29 -23.16 0.46 1.58
C ASN A 29 -22.41 1.34 2.59
N ASN A 30 -22.25 0.88 3.83
CA ASN A 30 -21.46 1.60 4.84
C ASN A 30 -20.00 1.80 4.42
N PHE A 31 -19.38 0.84 3.72
CA PHE A 31 -18.03 1.00 3.20
C PHE A 31 -17.97 2.05 2.09
N ILE A 32 -18.91 2.01 1.14
CA ILE A 32 -18.99 2.94 0.00
C ILE A 32 -19.16 4.39 0.47
N THR A 33 -19.92 4.65 1.54
CA THR A 33 -20.10 6.02 2.07
C THR A 33 -18.79 6.68 2.52
N HIS A 34 -17.72 5.91 2.77
CA HIS A 34 -16.42 6.43 3.19
C HIS A 34 -15.41 6.60 2.05
N PHE A 35 -15.79 6.35 0.79
CA PHE A 35 -14.88 6.55 -0.36
C PHE A 35 -14.30 7.96 -0.42
N PRO A 36 -15.06 9.05 -0.18
CA PRO A 36 -14.48 10.40 -0.15
C PRO A 36 -13.34 10.56 0.86
N THR A 37 -13.48 9.96 2.04
CA THR A 37 -12.44 10.00 3.09
C THR A 37 -11.18 9.24 2.69
N PHE A 38 -11.31 8.11 2.01
CA PHE A 38 -10.16 7.38 1.45
C PHE A 38 -9.42 8.21 0.40
N LEU A 39 -10.14 8.85 -0.52
CA LEU A 39 -9.53 9.65 -1.58
C LEU A 39 -8.86 10.92 -1.03
N GLN A 40 -9.42 11.53 0.01
CA GLN A 40 -8.78 12.64 0.73
C GLN A 40 -7.44 12.21 1.35
N LYS A 41 -7.41 11.04 2.01
CA LYS A 41 -6.19 10.49 2.60
C LYS A 41 -5.14 10.12 1.54
N GLU A 42 -5.57 9.56 0.40
CA GLU A 42 -4.68 9.33 -0.75
C GLU A 42 -4.07 10.64 -1.27
N GLN A 43 -4.85 11.72 -1.37
CA GLN A 43 -4.33 13.01 -1.80
C GLN A 43 -3.23 13.51 -0.87
N GLN A 44 -3.42 13.41 0.46
CA GLN A 44 -2.39 13.76 1.44
C GLN A 44 -1.13 12.89 1.29
N TYR A 45 -1.30 11.57 1.14
CA TYR A 45 -0.19 10.64 0.90
C TYR A 45 0.59 11.05 -0.37
N ARG A 46 -0.10 11.34 -1.47
CA ARG A 46 0.52 11.71 -2.75
C ARG A 46 1.30 13.02 -2.64
N ILE A 47 0.76 14.01 -1.93
CA ILE A 47 1.46 15.29 -1.70
C ILE A 47 2.76 15.01 -0.93
N LEU A 48 2.68 14.35 0.22
CA LEU A 48 3.85 14.11 1.07
C LEU A 48 4.89 13.20 0.40
N SER A 49 4.47 12.14 -0.28
CA SER A 49 5.40 11.27 -1.02
C SER A 49 6.08 12.01 -2.17
N SER A 50 5.38 12.92 -2.88
CA SER A 50 5.98 13.70 -3.97
C SER A 50 7.04 14.71 -3.51
N THR A 51 6.97 15.15 -2.25
CA THR A 51 7.94 16.06 -1.64
C THR A 51 9.01 15.34 -0.82
N GLY A 52 8.99 14.01 -0.77
CA GLY A 52 9.90 13.22 0.08
C GLY A 52 9.61 13.33 1.58
N GLN A 53 8.41 13.75 1.97
CA GLN A 53 8.00 13.99 3.35
C GLN A 53 6.96 12.98 3.86
N LEU A 54 6.87 11.79 3.27
CA LEU A 54 5.86 10.80 3.65
C LEU A 54 6.00 10.35 5.13
N PHE A 55 7.18 10.42 5.72
CA PHE A 55 7.47 10.16 7.13
C PHE A 55 6.72 11.11 8.09
N THR A 56 6.25 12.26 7.59
CA THR A 56 5.43 13.21 8.36
C THR A 56 3.94 12.93 8.25
N TYR A 57 3.51 11.84 7.59
CA TYR A 57 2.10 11.49 7.51
C TYR A 57 1.57 11.16 8.91
N ASP A 58 0.57 11.91 9.37
CA ASP A 58 0.00 11.73 10.70
C ASP A 58 -0.66 10.36 10.84
N ARG A 59 -0.18 9.59 11.82
CA ARG A 59 -0.76 8.30 12.18
C ARG A 59 -1.88 8.46 13.20
N THR A 60 -2.88 7.59 13.12
CA THR A 60 -3.82 7.41 14.22
C THR A 60 -3.10 6.79 15.42
N HIS A 61 -3.20 7.41 16.59
CA HIS A 61 -2.66 6.87 17.84
C HIS A 61 -3.51 7.34 19.04
N PRO A 62 -3.89 6.46 19.99
CA PRO A 62 -3.65 5.02 20.01
C PRO A 62 -4.40 4.27 18.90
N LEU A 63 -3.82 3.17 18.40
CA LEU A 63 -4.36 2.39 17.27
C LEU A 63 -4.65 0.94 17.68
N GLU A 64 -5.78 0.79 18.36
CA GLU A 64 -6.31 -0.48 18.83
C GLU A 64 -7.24 -1.13 17.80
N PRO A 65 -7.55 -2.44 17.91
CA PRO A 65 -8.40 -3.16 16.97
C PRO A 65 -9.76 -2.50 16.66
N THR A 66 -10.34 -1.82 17.64
CA THR A 66 -11.64 -1.13 17.55
C THR A 66 -11.53 0.36 17.24
N THR A 67 -10.33 0.93 17.15
CA THR A 67 -10.12 2.34 16.82
C THR A 67 -10.71 2.65 15.45
N LEU A 68 -11.53 3.71 15.37
CA LEU A 68 -12.09 4.23 14.12
C LEU A 68 -11.01 5.02 13.37
N VAL A 69 -10.74 4.65 12.12
CA VAL A 69 -9.65 5.26 11.32
C VAL A 69 -10.21 5.98 10.08
N VAL A 70 -11.22 5.40 9.45
CA VAL A 70 -11.89 5.97 8.27
C VAL A 70 -13.39 6.03 8.55
N GLY A 71 -13.87 7.20 8.97
CA GLY A 71 -15.25 7.38 9.41
C GLY A 71 -15.61 6.44 10.55
N ASN A 72 -16.48 5.46 10.31
CA ASN A 72 -16.85 4.42 11.29
C ASN A 72 -16.19 3.05 11.04
N LEU A 73 -15.20 2.98 10.14
CA LEU A 73 -14.44 1.77 9.87
C LEU A 73 -13.31 1.65 10.89
N THR A 74 -13.26 0.50 11.56
CA THR A 74 -12.23 0.20 12.56
C THR A 74 -10.93 -0.25 11.90
N LYS A 75 -9.82 -0.19 12.63
CA LYS A 75 -8.53 -0.80 12.25
C LYS A 75 -8.70 -2.22 11.69
N VAL A 76 -9.36 -3.11 12.44
CA VAL A 76 -9.56 -4.51 12.02
C VAL A 76 -10.38 -4.62 10.74
N LYS A 77 -11.38 -3.75 10.52
CA LYS A 77 -12.17 -3.77 9.27
C LYS A 77 -11.29 -3.41 8.06
N LEU A 78 -10.36 -2.48 8.24
CA LEU A 78 -9.45 -2.04 7.20
C LEU A 78 -8.32 -3.04 6.92
N GLU A 79 -7.81 -3.73 7.95
CA GLU A 79 -6.91 -4.88 7.78
C GLU A 79 -7.60 -6.00 7.00
N LYS A 80 -8.83 -6.35 7.40
CA LYS A 80 -9.66 -7.36 6.72
C LYS A 80 -10.06 -6.97 5.30
N LEU A 81 -10.08 -5.67 4.96
CA LEU A 81 -10.32 -5.24 3.58
C LEU A 81 -9.20 -5.73 2.65
N TYR A 82 -7.95 -5.73 3.12
CA TYR A 82 -6.85 -6.34 2.36
C TYR A 82 -6.98 -7.86 2.31
N GLU A 83 -7.13 -8.51 3.47
CA GLU A 83 -7.09 -9.98 3.58
C GLU A 83 -8.28 -10.66 2.89
N ASN A 84 -9.50 -10.19 3.19
CA ASN A 84 -10.75 -10.88 2.85
C ASN A 84 -11.46 -10.28 1.63
N ASN A 85 -10.95 -9.20 1.05
CA ASN A 85 -11.51 -8.64 -0.19
C ASN A 85 -10.47 -8.57 -1.30
N LEU A 86 -9.30 -7.95 -1.06
CA LEU A 86 -8.30 -7.81 -2.11
C LEU A 86 -7.51 -9.11 -2.38
N ARG A 87 -6.98 -9.75 -1.32
CA ARG A 87 -6.06 -10.90 -1.44
C ARG A 87 -6.77 -12.25 -1.63
N ASP A 88 -7.96 -12.40 -1.06
CA ASP A 88 -8.73 -13.66 -1.10
C ASP A 88 -9.01 -14.09 -2.56
N LYS A 89 -8.63 -15.34 -2.88
CA LYS A 89 -8.78 -15.95 -4.21
C LYS A 89 -10.22 -16.03 -4.70
N ASN A 90 -11.18 -16.03 -3.79
CA ASN A 90 -12.59 -16.18 -4.11
C ASN A 90 -13.31 -14.83 -4.29
N LYS A 91 -12.58 -13.70 -4.23
CA LYS A 91 -13.15 -12.36 -4.29
C LYS A 91 -12.88 -11.68 -5.63
N PRO A 92 -13.78 -10.79 -6.09
CA PRO A 92 -13.63 -10.11 -7.38
C PRO A 92 -12.32 -9.32 -7.52
N ALA A 93 -11.84 -8.70 -6.43
CA ALA A 93 -10.62 -7.90 -6.42
C ALA A 93 -9.33 -8.72 -6.50
N ARG A 94 -9.42 -10.06 -6.41
CA ARG A 94 -8.28 -10.95 -6.60
C ARG A 94 -7.54 -10.69 -7.91
N THR A 95 -8.29 -10.44 -8.98
CA THR A 95 -7.73 -10.13 -10.30
C THR A 95 -6.77 -8.93 -10.24
N TYR A 96 -7.12 -7.89 -9.50
CA TYR A 96 -6.26 -6.71 -9.32
C TYR A 96 -5.04 -7.03 -8.46
N TYR A 97 -5.18 -7.88 -7.45
CA TYR A 97 -4.05 -8.37 -6.67
C TYR A 97 -3.04 -9.12 -7.55
N ASP A 98 -3.51 -10.04 -8.39
CA ASP A 98 -2.65 -10.85 -9.26
C ASP A 98 -1.96 -9.97 -10.32
N ASP A 99 -2.66 -9.01 -10.92
CA ASP A 99 -2.08 -8.01 -11.84
C ASP A 99 -0.96 -7.21 -11.17
N MET A 100 -1.17 -6.75 -9.94
CA MET A 100 -0.15 -6.03 -9.19
C MET A 100 1.06 -6.93 -8.92
N LEU A 101 0.85 -8.18 -8.48
CA LEU A 101 1.93 -9.10 -8.11
C LEU A 101 2.97 -9.32 -9.23
N VAL A 102 2.52 -9.31 -10.48
CA VAL A 102 3.37 -9.50 -11.67
C VAL A 102 3.81 -8.18 -12.33
N SER A 103 3.31 -7.03 -11.88
CA SER A 103 3.52 -5.72 -12.51
C SER A 103 4.99 -5.26 -12.61
N SER A 104 5.88 -5.83 -11.81
CA SER A 104 7.32 -5.56 -11.85
C SER A 104 8.11 -6.53 -12.75
N GLY A 105 7.43 -7.37 -13.53
CA GLY A 105 8.04 -8.44 -14.32
C GLY A 105 8.57 -9.58 -13.45
N GLU A 106 7.84 -9.88 -12.36
CA GLU A 106 8.20 -10.85 -11.32
C GLU A 106 9.52 -10.58 -10.57
N LYS A 107 10.06 -9.37 -10.68
CA LYS A 107 11.33 -8.99 -10.06
C LYS A 107 11.12 -7.99 -8.94
N CYS A 108 11.77 -8.22 -7.80
CA CYS A 108 11.57 -7.41 -6.60
C CYS A 108 12.23 -6.03 -6.76
N PRO A 109 11.47 -4.92 -6.67
CA PRO A 109 12.00 -3.58 -6.81
C PRO A 109 12.89 -3.19 -5.62
N PHE A 110 12.59 -3.66 -4.41
CA PHE A 110 13.34 -3.31 -3.21
C PHE A 110 14.81 -3.74 -3.30
N CYS A 111 15.07 -5.02 -3.62
CA CYS A 111 16.43 -5.53 -3.78
C CYS A 111 17.01 -5.33 -5.19
N GLY A 112 16.35 -4.56 -6.07
CA GLY A 112 16.88 -4.25 -7.40
C GLY A 112 16.98 -5.49 -8.30
N ASP A 113 15.87 -6.19 -8.48
CA ASP A 113 15.72 -7.34 -9.39
C ASP A 113 16.40 -8.65 -8.98
N ILE A 114 16.99 -8.73 -7.77
CA ILE A 114 17.65 -9.94 -7.25
C ILE A 114 16.63 -11.04 -6.89
N GLY A 115 15.56 -10.67 -6.18
CA GLY A 115 14.55 -11.61 -5.69
C GLY A 115 13.34 -11.70 -6.61
N GLN A 116 12.69 -12.87 -6.67
CA GLN A 116 11.42 -13.03 -7.37
C GLN A 116 10.26 -12.54 -6.51
N THR A 117 9.29 -11.83 -7.10
CA THR A 117 8.09 -11.41 -6.37
C THR A 117 7.22 -12.61 -6.01
N LYS A 118 6.79 -12.65 -4.74
CA LYS A 118 5.88 -13.67 -4.21
C LYS A 118 4.78 -13.06 -3.35
N ASN A 119 4.92 -11.79 -2.98
CA ASN A 119 4.00 -11.05 -2.13
C ASN A 119 3.79 -9.64 -2.69
N ILE A 120 2.84 -8.94 -2.07
CA ILE A 120 2.67 -7.50 -2.17
C ILE A 120 2.93 -6.94 -0.78
N ASP A 121 3.92 -6.07 -0.68
CA ASP A 121 4.30 -5.35 0.53
C ASP A 121 3.54 -4.03 0.63
N HIS A 122 3.25 -3.59 1.84
CA HIS A 122 2.66 -2.28 2.12
C HIS A 122 3.77 -1.27 2.40
N PHE A 123 3.96 -0.27 1.54
CA PHE A 123 5.03 0.73 1.71
C PHE A 123 4.96 1.40 3.09
N LEU A 124 3.81 1.98 3.43
CA LEU A 124 3.41 2.27 4.80
C LEU A 124 2.70 1.03 5.40
N PRO A 125 3.21 0.46 6.51
CA PRO A 125 2.71 -0.81 7.04
C PRO A 125 1.24 -0.76 7.45
N ILE A 126 0.50 -1.80 7.08
CA ILE A 126 -0.94 -1.91 7.36
C ILE A 126 -1.26 -1.88 8.87
N ALA A 127 -0.36 -2.35 9.75
CA ALA A 127 -0.59 -2.32 11.19
C ALA A 127 -0.62 -0.90 11.79
N HIS A 128 -0.06 0.08 11.06
CA HIS A 128 0.04 1.48 11.49
C HIS A 128 -0.77 2.44 10.61
N TYR A 129 -0.96 2.11 9.33
CA TYR A 129 -1.68 2.91 8.34
C TYR A 129 -2.74 2.07 7.62
N PRO A 130 -3.72 1.52 8.36
CA PRO A 130 -4.69 0.59 7.79
C PRO A 130 -5.61 1.27 6.77
N GLU A 131 -5.73 2.61 6.78
CA GLU A 131 -6.44 3.32 5.71
C GLU A 131 -5.88 3.01 4.33
N PHE A 132 -4.60 2.68 4.18
CA PHE A 132 -3.95 2.43 2.90
C PHE A 132 -3.87 0.95 2.53
N SER A 133 -4.64 0.09 3.20
CA SER A 133 -4.55 -1.36 3.08
C SER A 133 -4.75 -1.88 1.66
N VAL A 134 -5.56 -1.19 0.83
CA VAL A 134 -5.82 -1.54 -0.57
C VAL A 134 -5.47 -0.44 -1.56
N MET A 135 -4.69 0.56 -1.12
CA MET A 135 -4.31 1.70 -1.97
C MET A 135 -3.17 1.30 -2.92
N PRO A 136 -3.34 1.36 -4.26
CA PRO A 136 -2.37 0.84 -5.22
C PRO A 136 -0.94 1.38 -5.04
N ILE A 137 -0.80 2.70 -4.81
CA ILE A 137 0.53 3.31 -4.67
C ILE A 137 1.25 2.89 -3.39
N ASN A 138 0.51 2.40 -2.39
CA ASN A 138 1.07 1.84 -1.16
C ASN A 138 1.37 0.34 -1.27
N LEU A 139 1.02 -0.31 -2.39
CA LEU A 139 1.15 -1.75 -2.60
C LEU A 139 2.26 -2.05 -3.61
N VAL A 140 3.36 -2.62 -3.13
CA VAL A 140 4.58 -2.86 -3.92
C VAL A 140 4.85 -4.36 -4.03
N PRO A 141 4.94 -4.94 -5.24
CA PRO A 141 5.36 -6.33 -5.41
C PRO A 141 6.72 -6.58 -4.76
N SER A 142 6.87 -7.66 -4.00
CA SER A 142 8.05 -7.91 -3.19
C SER A 142 8.43 -9.39 -3.15
N CYS A 143 9.73 -9.66 -3.01
CA CYS A 143 10.20 -10.99 -2.65
C CYS A 143 9.94 -11.26 -1.16
N ARG A 144 10.03 -12.54 -0.76
CA ARG A 144 9.84 -12.93 0.64
C ARG A 144 10.79 -12.21 1.59
N ASP A 145 12.07 -12.12 1.22
CA ASP A 145 13.10 -11.57 2.10
C ASP A 145 12.92 -10.06 2.32
N CYS A 146 12.61 -9.29 1.28
CA CYS A 146 12.32 -7.86 1.43
C CYS A 146 11.02 -7.60 2.20
N ASN A 147 10.01 -8.46 2.03
CA ASN A 147 8.73 -8.34 2.73
C ASN A 147 8.81 -8.75 4.21
N MET A 148 9.69 -9.69 4.56
CA MET A 148 9.83 -10.23 5.93
C MET A 148 11.05 -9.67 6.68
N GLY A 149 11.97 -9.00 5.97
CA GLY A 149 13.19 -8.42 6.51
C GLY A 149 12.95 -7.16 7.34
N GLU A 150 13.96 -6.29 7.44
CA GLU A 150 13.99 -5.15 8.38
C GLU A 150 12.79 -4.20 8.30
N LYS A 151 12.10 -4.14 7.15
CA LYS A 151 10.92 -3.29 6.99
C LYS A 151 9.72 -3.76 7.82
N GLY A 152 9.50 -5.06 7.99
CA GLY A 152 8.45 -5.65 8.84
C GLY A 152 7.18 -4.79 9.02
N GLN A 153 6.93 -4.34 10.25
CA GLN A 153 5.93 -3.31 10.59
C GLN A 153 6.58 -1.93 10.88
N VAL A 154 7.86 -1.77 10.59
CA VAL A 154 8.61 -0.54 10.84
C VAL A 154 8.24 0.50 9.78
N PHE A 155 8.14 1.75 10.23
CA PHE A 155 7.90 2.91 9.39
C PHE A 155 8.86 4.04 9.81
N ALA A 156 9.17 4.93 8.88
CA ALA A 156 10.05 6.05 9.15
C ALA A 156 9.37 7.11 10.02
N VAL A 157 10.12 7.65 10.99
CA VAL A 157 9.69 8.78 11.85
C VAL A 157 10.47 10.07 11.56
N ASP A 158 11.42 10.00 10.63
CA ASP A 158 12.25 11.11 10.17
C ASP A 158 12.66 10.90 8.71
N GLU A 159 13.24 11.93 8.11
CA GLU A 159 13.66 11.95 6.70
C GLU A 159 14.75 10.93 6.39
N VAL A 160 15.71 10.74 7.32
CA VAL A 160 16.90 9.90 7.11
C VAL A 160 16.51 8.43 7.01
N HIS A 161 15.50 8.00 7.76
CA HIS A 161 15.00 6.63 7.75
C HIS A 161 13.89 6.39 6.72
N GLN A 162 13.45 7.41 5.97
CA GLN A 162 12.45 7.21 4.93
C GLN A 162 13.02 6.40 3.77
N ALA A 163 12.44 5.22 3.55
CA ALA A 163 12.79 4.39 2.40
C ALA A 163 12.47 5.11 1.08
N ILE A 164 13.25 4.82 0.05
CA ILE A 164 12.97 5.30 -1.31
C ILE A 164 11.68 4.62 -1.81
N HIS A 165 10.73 5.40 -2.29
CA HIS A 165 9.44 4.97 -2.78
C HIS A 165 9.52 4.55 -4.26
N PRO A 166 9.34 3.25 -4.61
CA PRO A 166 9.59 2.74 -5.97
C PRO A 166 8.74 3.40 -7.06
N TYR A 167 7.53 3.84 -6.73
CA TYR A 167 6.63 4.51 -7.68
C TYR A 167 6.83 6.03 -7.78
N ILE A 168 7.28 6.71 -6.72
CA ILE A 168 7.15 8.18 -6.61
C ILE A 168 8.49 8.88 -6.71
N ASP A 169 9.53 8.37 -6.03
CA ASP A 169 10.80 9.09 -5.92
C ASP A 169 11.51 9.31 -7.26
N LYS A 170 12.36 10.34 -7.29
CA LYS A 170 13.02 10.81 -8.51
C LYS A 170 13.94 9.75 -9.12
N ASP A 171 14.05 9.77 -10.44
CA ASP A 171 14.87 8.82 -11.21
C ASP A 171 16.35 8.76 -10.80
N ILE A 172 16.87 9.85 -10.23
CA ILE A 172 18.25 9.94 -9.74
C ILE A 172 18.58 8.84 -8.71
N PHE A 173 17.61 8.46 -7.87
CA PHE A 173 17.76 7.40 -6.88
C PHE A 173 17.84 5.99 -7.46
N PHE A 174 17.55 5.82 -8.75
CA PHE A 174 17.45 4.51 -9.40
C PHE A 174 18.40 4.33 -10.57
N ARG A 175 18.83 5.43 -11.21
CA ARG A 175 19.66 5.40 -12.42
C ARG A 175 21.14 5.65 -12.15
N GLU A 176 21.46 6.33 -11.06
CA GLU A 176 22.85 6.63 -10.73
C GLU A 176 23.48 5.47 -9.94
N GLN A 177 24.78 5.27 -10.10
CA GLN A 177 25.56 4.34 -9.30
C GLN A 177 26.11 5.07 -8.09
N TRP A 178 25.70 4.65 -6.91
CA TRP A 178 26.02 5.32 -5.63
C TRP A 178 27.28 4.74 -4.98
N VAL A 179 27.69 3.53 -5.39
CA VAL A 179 28.86 2.82 -4.86
C VAL A 179 29.86 2.64 -6.00
N TYR A 180 31.03 3.24 -5.85
CA TYR A 180 32.18 3.02 -6.72
C TYR A 180 33.10 2.00 -6.04
N ALA A 181 33.60 1.04 -6.82
CA ALA A 181 34.57 0.04 -6.37
C ALA A 181 35.99 0.45 -6.78
#